data_AF-A0A812XYW3-F1
#
_entry.id   AF-A0A812XYW3-F1
#
_cell.length_a   1.000
_cell.length_b   1.000
_cell.length_c   1.000
_cell.angle_alpha   90.00
_cell.angle_beta   90.00
_cell.angle_gamma   90.00
#
_symmetry.space_group_name_H-M   'P 1'
#
loop_
_entity.id
_entity.type
_entity.pdbx_description
1 polymer ?
#
loop_
_entity_poly.entity_id
_entity_poly.type
_entity_poly.pdbx_seq_one_letter_code
_entity_poly.pdbx_strand_id
1 'polypeptide(L)'
;MDSFGAPLLPLAETRESRAPVVQGLALTGLLACVAQLPWLLAPELTGAPLVLASGPLGLGGYLGSLGIFLRQYYDCLIPYVWPITYCGIFMFVLVFVMSFLNHAKDFSGFAKMMEAFGLPCPAFMAAGGLFSLLAGSLCYLTGIPVLMEWGAEFLFIFLIASTYFGHYKPWKQSQEMNHFIMVLKNIGLCGHCLLTIGFEVPEIGKDGTPLGLHGALGSLGVFFGKIYALFRPYSYVFKYSGLVLFVTPFLLSFLNHAQDTKQFVGMIMGFGFGRAMATFLAVFSLILLFVSSLFYVSGVPVLMEIGAEGLFTFLLFATYFAHVRPYRQTGDIGHFLHILKNISLAGACVMTIGIVIPQIGERVGGLLVDAINLQSSRDAAALWAYDLVMREAMERVKYWGKSKKPLAREAGEGSG
;
A
#
# COMPACT_ATOMS: atom_id res chain seq x y z
N MET A 1 -31.39 -19.67 8.00
CA MET A 1 -31.18 -18.24 8.38
C MET A 1 -31.09 -17.48 7.06
N ASP A 2 -32.15 -17.56 6.26
CA ASP A 2 -32.10 -17.43 4.79
C ASP A 2 -32.71 -16.12 4.30
N SER A 3 -32.66 -15.05 5.11
CA SER A 3 -33.30 -13.78 4.79
C SER A 3 -32.43 -12.84 3.93
N PHE A 4 -31.37 -13.33 3.30
CA PHE A 4 -30.62 -12.57 2.30
C PHE A 4 -31.25 -12.74 0.91
N GLY A 5 -32.34 -12.00 0.67
CA GLY A 5 -32.68 -11.39 -0.62
C GLY A 5 -32.98 -12.28 -1.82
N ALA A 6 -34.22 -12.19 -2.30
CA ALA A 6 -34.66 -12.64 -3.62
C ALA A 6 -33.71 -12.17 -4.77
N PRO A 7 -33.52 -12.98 -5.81
CA PRO A 7 -32.56 -12.71 -6.88
C PRO A 7 -32.93 -11.43 -7.66
N LEU A 8 -31.95 -10.53 -7.78
CA LEU A 8 -31.99 -9.40 -8.69
C LEU A 8 -31.92 -9.90 -10.14
N LEU A 9 -33.06 -9.89 -10.83
CA LEU A 9 -33.30 -10.04 -12.28
C LEU A 9 -32.71 -11.30 -12.96
N PRO A 10 -33.52 -12.12 -13.66
CA PRO A 10 -33.01 -13.23 -14.44
C PRO A 10 -32.16 -12.70 -15.60
N LEU A 11 -30.85 -12.92 -15.55
CA LEU A 11 -29.95 -12.67 -16.66
C LEU A 11 -30.21 -13.73 -17.74
N ALA A 12 -30.68 -13.27 -18.90
CA ALA A 12 -30.96 -14.12 -20.05
C ALA A 12 -29.71 -14.95 -20.46
N GLU A 13 -29.86 -16.26 -20.41
CA GLU A 13 -28.89 -17.25 -20.90
C GLU A 13 -28.73 -17.13 -22.42
N THR A 14 -27.64 -16.52 -22.89
CA THR A 14 -27.04 -16.85 -24.19
C THR A 14 -25.61 -16.30 -24.24
N ARG A 15 -24.59 -17.15 -24.01
CA ARG A 15 -23.20 -17.05 -24.57
C ARG A 15 -22.22 -17.98 -23.82
N GLU A 16 -22.18 -19.25 -24.22
CA GLU A 16 -21.22 -20.22 -23.65
C GLU A 16 -19.93 -20.41 -24.46
N SER A 17 -19.85 -20.01 -25.74
CA SER A 17 -18.73 -20.45 -26.61
C SER A 17 -17.51 -19.53 -26.71
N ARG A 18 -17.49 -18.37 -26.03
CA ARG A 18 -16.35 -17.41 -26.09
C ARG A 18 -15.63 -17.17 -24.76
N ALA A 19 -16.05 -17.81 -23.68
CA ALA A 19 -15.54 -17.54 -22.35
C ALA A 19 -14.02 -17.80 -22.19
N PRO A 20 -13.42 -18.92 -22.60
CA PRO A 20 -12.03 -19.23 -22.20
C PRO A 20 -10.99 -18.25 -22.77
N VAL A 21 -11.19 -17.77 -24.01
CA VAL A 21 -10.26 -16.83 -24.68
C VAL A 21 -10.35 -15.43 -24.06
N VAL A 22 -11.56 -14.98 -23.71
CA VAL A 22 -11.77 -13.66 -23.07
C VAL A 22 -11.25 -13.65 -21.63
N GLN A 23 -11.33 -14.78 -20.92
CA GLN A 23 -10.83 -14.91 -19.54
C GLN A 23 -9.29 -14.91 -19.48
N GLY A 24 -8.63 -15.56 -20.43
CA GLY A 24 -7.17 -15.49 -20.57
C GLY A 24 -6.66 -14.09 -20.94
N LEU A 25 -7.36 -13.40 -21.85
CA LEU A 25 -7.04 -12.03 -22.26
C LEU A 25 -7.27 -11.01 -21.14
N ALA A 26 -8.32 -11.17 -20.33
CA ALA A 26 -8.59 -10.28 -19.21
C ALA A 26 -7.53 -10.39 -18.10
N LEU A 27 -7.09 -11.61 -17.76
CA LEU A 27 -6.04 -11.81 -16.76
C LEU A 27 -4.67 -11.36 -17.27
N THR A 28 -4.33 -11.69 -18.53
CA THR A 28 -3.07 -11.25 -19.14
C THR A 28 -3.06 -9.74 -19.35
N GLY A 29 -4.20 -9.14 -19.71
CA GLY A 29 -4.37 -7.70 -19.86
C GLY A 29 -4.32 -6.94 -18.52
N LEU A 30 -4.82 -7.53 -17.43
CA LEU A 30 -4.75 -6.94 -16.09
C LEU A 30 -3.34 -7.02 -15.51
N LEU A 31 -2.68 -8.18 -15.64
CA LEU A 31 -1.27 -8.35 -15.24
C LEU A 31 -0.32 -7.51 -16.12
N ALA A 32 -0.60 -7.41 -17.42
CA ALA A 32 0.13 -6.52 -18.31
C ALA A 32 -0.17 -5.05 -17.99
N CYS A 33 -1.41 -4.65 -17.67
CA CYS A 33 -1.71 -3.28 -17.24
C CYS A 33 -0.98 -2.93 -15.94
N VAL A 34 -0.96 -3.81 -14.93
CA VAL A 34 -0.23 -3.54 -13.68
C VAL A 34 1.28 -3.50 -13.93
N ALA A 35 1.83 -4.42 -14.72
CA ALA A 35 3.26 -4.44 -15.05
C ALA A 35 3.70 -3.32 -16.02
N GLN A 36 2.79 -2.81 -16.85
CA GLN A 36 3.04 -1.75 -17.83
C GLN A 36 2.51 -0.38 -17.38
N LEU A 37 1.80 -0.26 -16.26
CA LEU A 37 1.29 1.02 -15.78
C LEU A 37 2.41 2.07 -15.69
N PRO A 38 3.61 1.72 -15.19
CA PRO A 38 4.77 2.63 -15.26
C PRO A 38 5.19 3.03 -16.67
N TRP A 39 5.15 2.08 -17.61
CA TRP A 39 5.56 2.28 -19.01
C TRP A 39 4.52 3.04 -19.84
N LEU A 40 3.24 2.89 -19.51
CA LEU A 40 2.11 3.56 -20.16
C LEU A 40 1.89 4.98 -19.64
N LEU A 41 2.17 5.24 -18.36
CA LEU A 41 1.99 6.56 -17.74
C LEU A 41 3.20 7.49 -17.92
N ALA A 42 4.39 6.94 -18.16
CA ALA A 42 5.61 7.72 -18.34
C ALA A 42 6.45 7.25 -19.56
N PRO A 43 5.92 7.37 -20.80
CA PRO A 43 6.65 6.97 -22.01
C PRO A 43 7.96 7.75 -22.21
N GLU A 44 8.13 8.90 -21.56
CA GLU A 44 9.35 9.71 -21.61
C GLU A 44 10.57 9.01 -20.97
N LEU A 45 10.36 8.05 -20.06
CA LEU A 45 11.44 7.21 -19.50
C LEU A 45 12.08 6.27 -20.53
N THR A 46 11.42 6.05 -21.68
CA THR A 46 11.93 5.15 -22.74
C THR A 46 12.97 5.80 -23.64
N GLY A 47 13.02 7.14 -23.66
CA GLY A 47 13.92 7.92 -24.53
C GLY A 47 15.13 8.51 -23.81
N ALA A 48 15.19 8.45 -22.48
CA ALA A 48 16.35 8.94 -21.73
C ALA A 48 17.52 7.95 -21.94
N PRO A 49 18.62 8.34 -22.61
CA PRO A 49 19.78 7.48 -22.70
C PRO A 49 20.25 7.23 -21.27
N LEU A 50 20.15 5.98 -20.83
CA LEU A 50 20.76 5.53 -19.58
C LEU A 50 22.28 5.65 -19.80
N VAL A 51 22.84 6.82 -19.53
CA VAL A 51 24.27 7.09 -19.62
C VAL A 51 24.92 6.32 -18.48
N LEU A 52 25.13 5.03 -18.70
CA LEU A 52 25.99 4.17 -17.90
C LEU A 52 27.42 4.68 -18.13
N ALA A 53 27.82 5.67 -17.34
CA ALA A 53 29.19 6.15 -17.31
C ALA A 53 30.11 4.96 -17.04
N SER A 54 30.99 4.66 -17.99
CA SER A 54 31.83 3.47 -18.09
C SER A 54 33.01 3.42 -17.11
N GLY A 55 32.84 3.95 -15.90
CA GLY A 55 33.84 3.85 -14.82
C GLY A 55 33.83 2.47 -14.14
N PRO A 56 34.91 2.10 -13.40
CA PRO A 56 34.97 0.83 -12.69
C PRO A 56 33.83 0.76 -11.66
N LEU A 57 32.87 -0.11 -11.96
CA LEU A 57 31.59 -0.26 -11.26
C LEU A 57 31.78 -0.82 -9.85
N GLY A 58 32.14 0.03 -8.91
CA GLY A 58 31.94 -0.26 -7.48
C GLY A 58 30.43 -0.32 -7.17
N LEU A 59 30.06 -1.04 -6.10
CA LEU A 59 28.68 -1.15 -5.61
C LEU A 59 27.97 0.23 -5.49
N GLY A 60 28.72 1.29 -5.21
CA GLY A 60 28.22 2.66 -5.16
C GLY A 60 27.70 3.21 -6.50
N GLY A 61 28.25 2.78 -7.64
CA GLY A 61 27.76 3.20 -8.96
C GLY A 61 26.38 2.61 -9.28
N TYR A 62 26.16 1.34 -8.95
CA TYR A 62 24.86 0.68 -9.11
C TYR A 62 23.79 1.24 -8.17
N LEU A 63 24.15 1.55 -6.93
CA LEU A 63 23.21 2.18 -5.99
C LEU A 63 22.87 3.61 -6.41
N GLY A 64 23.83 4.35 -6.97
CA GLY A 64 23.61 5.68 -7.52
C GLY A 64 22.65 5.67 -8.72
N SER A 65 22.88 4.78 -9.69
CA SER A 65 21.99 4.66 -10.87
C SER A 65 20.59 4.20 -10.49
N LEU A 66 20.46 3.26 -9.55
CA LEU A 66 19.18 2.83 -9.02
C LEU A 66 18.44 3.97 -8.30
N GLY A 67 19.15 4.76 -7.49
CA GLY A 67 18.56 5.92 -6.80
C GLY A 67 18.02 6.98 -7.76
N ILE A 68 18.77 7.29 -8.83
CA ILE A 68 18.32 8.22 -9.88
C ILE A 68 17.08 7.68 -10.61
N PHE A 69 17.12 6.40 -10.99
CA PHE A 69 15.99 5.74 -11.64
C PHE A 69 14.74 5.76 -10.77
N LEU A 70 14.85 5.38 -9.49
CA LEU A 70 13.72 5.41 -8.55
C LEU A 70 13.18 6.83 -8.40
N ARG A 71 14.05 7.83 -8.25
CA ARG A 71 13.60 9.22 -8.18
C ARG A 71 12.79 9.63 -9.41
N GLN A 72 13.31 9.38 -10.60
CA GLN A 72 12.61 9.70 -11.85
C GLN A 72 11.27 8.97 -11.95
N TYR A 73 11.25 7.69 -11.57
CA TYR A 73 10.02 6.89 -11.51
C TYR A 73 8.97 7.52 -10.58
N TYR A 74 9.33 7.88 -9.34
CA TYR A 74 8.39 8.48 -8.39
C TYR A 74 7.98 9.89 -8.77
N ASP A 75 8.89 10.70 -9.31
CA ASP A 75 8.59 12.04 -9.82
C ASP A 75 7.53 11.96 -10.94
N CYS A 76 7.59 10.92 -11.80
CA CYS A 76 6.56 10.65 -12.80
C CYS A 76 5.21 10.19 -12.19
N LEU A 77 5.21 9.58 -11.01
CA LEU A 77 3.99 9.12 -10.34
C LEU A 77 3.28 10.21 -9.52
N ILE A 78 3.99 11.26 -9.08
CA ILE A 78 3.43 12.35 -8.26
C ILE A 78 2.11 12.91 -8.82
N PRO A 79 1.97 13.22 -10.13
CA PRO A 79 0.72 13.73 -10.69
C PRO A 79 -0.47 12.77 -10.57
N TYR A 80 -0.20 11.47 -10.43
CA TYR A 80 -1.21 10.40 -10.35
C TYR A 80 -1.57 10.01 -8.92
N VAL A 81 -0.84 10.50 -7.90
CA VAL A 81 -1.09 10.17 -6.49
C VAL A 81 -2.54 10.44 -6.08
N TRP A 82 -3.08 11.60 -6.46
CA TRP A 82 -4.46 11.97 -6.16
C TRP A 82 -5.48 11.02 -6.81
N PRO A 83 -5.44 10.78 -8.15
CA PRO A 83 -6.28 9.77 -8.80
C PRO A 83 -6.17 8.36 -8.19
N ILE A 84 -4.94 7.91 -7.90
CA ILE A 84 -4.67 6.60 -7.28
C ILE A 84 -5.38 6.54 -5.93
N THR A 85 -5.15 7.54 -5.08
CA THR A 85 -5.74 7.59 -3.74
C THR A 85 -7.27 7.62 -3.80
N TYR A 86 -7.87 8.44 -4.64
CA TYR A 86 -9.33 8.50 -4.80
C TYR A 86 -9.92 7.20 -5.35
N CYS A 87 -9.24 6.53 -6.29
CA CYS A 87 -9.65 5.21 -6.76
C CYS A 87 -9.67 4.20 -5.60
N GLY A 88 -8.62 4.19 -4.79
CA GLY A 88 -8.53 3.36 -3.59
C GLY A 88 -9.64 3.66 -2.58
N ILE A 89 -9.91 4.95 -2.31
CA ILE A 89 -10.99 5.41 -1.44
C ILE A 89 -12.34 4.90 -1.93
N PHE A 90 -12.65 5.06 -3.22
CA PHE A 90 -13.92 4.62 -3.79
C PHE A 90 -14.08 3.10 -3.66
N MET A 91 -13.04 2.33 -4.00
CA MET A 91 -13.03 0.88 -3.88
C MET A 91 -13.21 0.43 -2.43
N PHE A 92 -12.52 1.07 -1.48
CA PHE A 92 -12.62 0.80 -0.05
C PHE A 92 -14.03 1.03 0.46
N VAL A 93 -14.61 2.20 0.16
CA VAL A 93 -15.93 2.61 0.67
C VAL A 93 -17.09 1.81 0.07
N LEU A 94 -16.93 1.27 -1.14
CA LEU A 94 -17.98 0.58 -1.87
C LEU A 94 -18.69 -0.52 -1.05
N VAL A 95 -17.95 -1.31 -0.26
CA VAL A 95 -18.56 -2.38 0.56
C VAL A 95 -19.49 -1.82 1.64
N PHE A 96 -19.14 -0.68 2.24
CA PHE A 96 -19.92 -0.04 3.30
C PHE A 96 -21.17 0.63 2.74
N VAL A 97 -21.07 1.30 1.58
CA VAL A 97 -22.22 1.87 0.88
C VAL A 97 -23.20 0.78 0.46
N MET A 98 -22.72 -0.32 -0.11
CA MET A 98 -23.58 -1.44 -0.49
C MET A 98 -24.21 -2.11 0.74
N SER A 99 -23.48 -2.23 1.84
CA SER A 99 -24.02 -2.72 3.12
C SER A 99 -25.11 -1.79 3.66
N PHE A 100 -24.88 -0.48 3.65
CA PHE A 100 -25.87 0.53 4.04
C PHE A 100 -27.15 0.40 3.22
N LEU A 101 -27.04 0.40 1.89
CA LEU A 101 -28.21 0.31 1.00
C LEU A 101 -29.01 -0.97 1.23
N ASN A 102 -28.35 -2.10 1.47
CA ASN A 102 -29.02 -3.37 1.75
C ASN A 102 -29.77 -3.34 3.10
N HIS A 103 -29.11 -2.87 4.16
CA HIS A 103 -29.74 -2.80 5.49
C HIS A 103 -30.79 -1.70 5.61
N ALA A 104 -30.67 -0.60 4.86
CA ALA A 104 -31.66 0.46 4.83
C ALA A 104 -32.96 0.02 4.12
N LYS A 105 -32.86 -0.78 3.05
CA LYS A 105 -34.02 -1.34 2.34
C LYS A 105 -34.84 -2.29 3.21
N ASP A 106 -34.20 -3.05 4.10
CA ASP A 106 -34.85 -3.96 5.04
C ASP A 106 -34.42 -3.65 6.48
N PHE A 107 -34.74 -2.44 6.94
CA PHE A 107 -34.41 -2.01 8.30
C PHE A 107 -35.05 -2.90 9.37
N SER A 108 -36.27 -3.38 9.14
CA SER A 108 -36.97 -4.28 10.06
C SER A 108 -36.24 -5.61 10.20
N GLY A 109 -35.81 -6.22 9.09
CA GLY A 109 -34.96 -7.42 9.12
C GLY A 109 -33.63 -7.17 9.82
N PHE A 110 -33.01 -6.01 9.60
CA PHE A 110 -31.77 -5.64 10.28
C PHE A 110 -31.95 -5.46 11.80
N ALA A 111 -33.03 -4.82 12.25
CA ALA A 111 -33.37 -4.70 13.67
C ALA A 111 -33.65 -6.07 14.31
N LYS A 112 -34.38 -6.96 13.63
CA LYS A 112 -34.58 -8.35 14.10
C LYS A 112 -33.27 -9.13 14.19
N MET A 113 -32.33 -8.88 13.29
CA MET A 113 -30.99 -9.47 13.37
C MET A 113 -30.26 -9.01 14.64
N MET A 114 -30.35 -7.72 15.00
CA MET A 114 -29.78 -7.20 16.26
C MET A 114 -30.46 -7.80 17.49
N GLU A 115 -31.76 -8.05 17.43
CA GLU A 115 -32.52 -8.74 18.49
C GLU A 115 -32.05 -10.18 18.67
N ALA A 116 -31.86 -10.91 17.56
CA ALA A 116 -31.32 -12.27 17.57
C ALA A 116 -29.89 -12.35 18.14
N PHE A 117 -29.10 -11.27 18.04
CA PHE A 117 -27.79 -11.17 18.70
C PHE A 117 -27.87 -10.86 20.20
N GLY A 118 -29.07 -10.59 20.73
CA GLY A 118 -29.32 -10.24 22.12
C GLY A 118 -28.88 -8.82 22.49
N LEU A 119 -28.89 -7.89 21.53
CA LEU A 119 -28.53 -6.50 21.80
C LEU A 119 -29.69 -5.74 22.45
N PRO A 120 -29.40 -4.85 23.44
CA PRO A 120 -30.43 -4.00 24.02
C PRO A 120 -30.92 -2.98 22.98
N CYS A 121 -32.22 -2.69 22.99
CA CYS A 121 -32.86 -1.77 22.06
C CYS A 121 -32.48 -2.05 20.58
N PRO A 122 -32.85 -3.21 20.00
CA PRO A 122 -32.37 -3.65 18.68
C PRO A 122 -32.51 -2.64 17.55
N ALA A 123 -33.64 -1.92 17.52
CA ALA A 123 -33.88 -0.87 16.52
C ALA A 123 -32.88 0.31 16.66
N PHE A 124 -32.52 0.70 17.88
CA PHE A 124 -31.54 1.76 18.10
C PHE A 124 -30.15 1.31 17.66
N MET A 125 -29.76 0.06 17.95
CA MET A 125 -28.47 -0.50 17.51
C MET A 125 -28.40 -0.62 15.98
N ALA A 126 -29.48 -1.05 15.34
CA ALA A 126 -29.58 -1.09 13.88
C ALA A 126 -29.47 0.32 13.27
N ALA A 127 -30.14 1.32 13.84
CA ALA A 127 -30.05 2.71 13.41
C ALA A 127 -28.63 3.26 13.58
N GLY A 128 -27.98 2.97 14.71
CA GLY A 128 -26.57 3.33 14.95
C GLY A 128 -25.63 2.70 13.92
N GLY A 129 -25.83 1.42 13.58
CA GLY A 129 -25.06 0.74 12.54
C GLY A 129 -25.23 1.38 11.16
N LEU A 130 -26.47 1.71 10.76
CA LEU A 130 -26.73 2.42 9.50
C LEU A 130 -26.13 3.82 9.50
N PHE A 131 -26.21 4.54 10.61
CA PHE A 131 -25.59 5.85 10.76
C PHE A 131 -24.07 5.77 10.58
N SER A 132 -23.40 4.86 11.28
CA SER A 132 -21.96 4.65 11.14
C SER A 132 -21.55 4.29 9.72
N LEU A 133 -22.32 3.43 9.03
CA LEU A 133 -22.07 3.09 7.63
C LEU A 133 -22.20 4.30 6.71
N LEU A 134 -23.29 5.07 6.82
CA LEU A 134 -23.56 6.20 5.95
C LEU A 134 -22.62 7.37 6.22
N ALA A 135 -22.57 7.85 7.48
CA ALA A 135 -21.72 8.96 7.88
C ALA A 135 -20.25 8.62 7.67
N GLY A 136 -19.85 7.40 8.05
CA GLY A 136 -18.51 6.88 7.83
C GLY A 136 -18.11 6.92 6.35
N SER A 137 -18.93 6.33 5.49
CA SER A 137 -18.69 6.30 4.04
C SER A 137 -18.62 7.69 3.42
N LEU A 138 -19.56 8.58 3.76
CA LEU A 138 -19.62 9.92 3.19
C LEU A 138 -18.40 10.77 3.59
N CYS A 139 -18.01 10.73 4.87
CA CYS A 139 -16.84 11.47 5.34
C CYS A 139 -15.55 10.92 4.69
N TYR A 140 -15.44 9.60 4.58
CA TYR A 140 -14.29 8.93 3.96
C TYR A 140 -14.16 9.24 2.46
N LEU A 141 -15.27 9.32 1.72
CA LEU A 141 -15.26 9.64 0.27
C LEU A 141 -14.78 11.05 -0.05
N THR A 142 -14.79 11.97 0.92
CA THR A 142 -14.38 13.36 0.65
C THR A 142 -12.91 13.49 0.25
N GLY A 143 -12.04 12.59 0.71
CA GLY A 143 -10.59 12.75 0.55
C GLY A 143 -9.99 13.84 1.45
N ILE A 144 -10.79 14.48 2.30
CA ILE A 144 -10.33 15.54 3.21
C ILE A 144 -9.80 14.88 4.49
N PRO A 145 -8.53 15.06 4.87
CA PRO A 145 -7.87 14.34 5.99
C PRO A 145 -8.73 14.19 7.25
N VAL A 146 -9.26 15.29 7.76
CA VAL A 146 -10.04 15.28 9.00
C VAL A 146 -11.39 14.58 8.88
N LEU A 147 -12.05 14.68 7.71
CA LEU A 147 -13.30 13.97 7.47
C LEU A 147 -13.03 12.49 7.20
N MET A 148 -11.93 12.16 6.51
CA MET A 148 -11.51 10.78 6.31
C MET A 148 -11.22 10.08 7.62
N GLU A 149 -10.57 10.78 8.56
CA GLU A 149 -10.29 10.27 9.90
C GLU A 149 -11.60 9.97 10.67
N TRP A 150 -12.54 10.93 10.75
CA TRP A 150 -13.88 10.67 11.33
C TRP A 150 -14.61 9.53 10.62
N GLY A 151 -14.49 9.49 9.28
CA GLY A 151 -15.04 8.43 8.47
C GLY A 151 -14.50 7.06 8.88
N ALA A 152 -13.18 6.97 9.07
CA ALA A 152 -12.49 5.77 9.48
C ALA A 152 -12.93 5.33 10.89
N GLU A 153 -13.10 6.26 11.84
CA GLU A 153 -13.59 5.95 13.19
C GLU A 153 -15.00 5.35 13.19
N PHE A 154 -15.94 5.95 12.47
CA PHE A 154 -17.31 5.43 12.36
C PHE A 154 -17.34 4.03 11.74
N LEU A 155 -16.59 3.84 10.64
CA LEU A 155 -16.49 2.53 9.98
C LEU A 155 -15.80 1.50 10.87
N PHE A 156 -14.77 1.90 11.62
CA PHE A 156 -14.06 1.03 12.56
C PHE A 156 -14.97 0.53 13.69
N ILE A 157 -15.75 1.41 14.31
CA ILE A 157 -16.73 1.05 15.34
C ILE A 157 -17.76 0.06 14.77
N PHE A 158 -18.29 0.35 13.57
CA PHE A 158 -19.20 -0.57 12.88
C PHE A 158 -18.56 -1.94 12.62
N LEU A 159 -17.33 -1.96 12.13
CA LEU A 159 -16.60 -3.20 11.83
C LEU A 159 -16.35 -4.02 13.09
N ILE A 160 -16.01 -3.42 14.23
CA ILE A 160 -15.87 -4.16 15.50
C ILE A 160 -17.18 -4.86 15.86
N ALA A 161 -18.29 -4.13 15.83
CA ALA A 161 -19.61 -4.68 16.16
C ALA A 161 -20.01 -5.79 15.17
N SER A 162 -19.86 -5.54 13.86
CA SER A 162 -20.14 -6.49 12.78
C SER A 162 -19.28 -7.75 12.90
N THR A 163 -18.00 -7.60 13.24
CA THR A 163 -17.07 -8.72 13.44
C THR A 163 -17.51 -9.59 14.61
N TYR A 164 -17.80 -8.99 15.76
CA TYR A 164 -18.12 -9.74 16.96
C TYR A 164 -19.52 -10.37 16.88
N PHE A 165 -20.55 -9.56 16.64
CA PHE A 165 -21.94 -10.03 16.65
C PHE A 165 -22.33 -10.73 15.36
N GLY A 166 -21.93 -10.19 14.19
CA GLY A 166 -22.34 -10.70 12.89
C GLY A 166 -21.58 -11.92 12.38
N HIS A 167 -20.35 -12.15 12.86
CA HIS A 167 -19.50 -13.21 12.31
C HIS A 167 -18.85 -14.10 13.38
N TYR A 168 -18.24 -13.56 14.42
CA TYR A 168 -17.54 -14.36 15.44
C TYR A 168 -18.49 -15.21 16.30
N LYS A 169 -19.56 -14.61 16.85
CA LYS A 169 -20.57 -15.36 17.62
C LYS A 169 -21.21 -16.48 16.79
N PRO A 170 -21.73 -16.21 15.57
CA PRO A 170 -22.26 -17.25 14.70
C PRO A 170 -21.23 -18.34 14.37
N TRP A 171 -19.99 -17.97 14.04
CA TRP A 171 -18.92 -18.94 13.81
C TRP A 171 -18.72 -19.87 15.01
N LYS A 172 -18.69 -19.32 16.23
CA LYS A 172 -18.54 -20.15 17.44
C LYS A 172 -19.68 -21.16 17.61
N GLN A 173 -20.89 -20.81 17.17
CA GLN A 173 -22.08 -21.66 17.27
C GLN A 173 -22.15 -22.71 16.16
N SER A 174 -21.91 -22.31 14.90
CA SER A 174 -22.09 -23.19 13.73
C SER A 174 -20.80 -23.90 13.29
N GLN A 175 -19.63 -23.38 13.67
CA GLN A 175 -18.32 -23.77 13.15
C GLN A 175 -18.19 -23.62 11.62
N GLU A 176 -19.08 -22.84 10.99
CA GLU A 176 -19.03 -22.61 9.56
C GLU A 176 -17.85 -21.71 9.17
N MET A 177 -17.02 -22.21 8.26
CA MET A 177 -15.81 -21.52 7.81
C MET A 177 -16.10 -20.16 7.16
N ASN A 178 -17.28 -19.99 6.53
CA ASN A 178 -17.66 -18.73 5.91
C ASN A 178 -17.70 -17.58 6.91
N HIS A 179 -18.21 -17.81 8.13
CA HIS A 179 -18.21 -16.80 9.17
C HIS A 179 -16.79 -16.45 9.63
N PHE A 180 -15.91 -17.44 9.77
CA PHE A 180 -14.51 -17.20 10.10
C PHE A 180 -13.79 -16.38 9.03
N ILE A 181 -13.99 -16.69 7.74
CA ILE A 181 -13.44 -15.90 6.64
C ILE A 181 -13.95 -14.45 6.70
N MET A 182 -15.23 -14.25 7.02
CA MET A 182 -15.78 -12.90 7.15
C MET A 182 -15.21 -12.12 8.35
N VAL A 183 -14.91 -12.79 9.47
CA VAL A 183 -14.15 -12.20 10.59
C VAL A 183 -12.78 -11.71 10.11
N LEU A 184 -12.03 -12.56 9.42
CA LEU A 184 -10.70 -12.20 8.92
C LEU A 184 -10.72 -11.01 7.96
N LYS A 185 -11.70 -10.98 7.04
CA LYS A 185 -11.87 -9.84 6.13
C LYS A 185 -12.18 -8.55 6.89
N ASN A 186 -13.05 -8.59 7.90
CA ASN A 186 -13.33 -7.41 8.71
C ASN A 186 -12.11 -6.97 9.54
N ILE A 187 -11.29 -7.89 10.05
CA ILE A 187 -10.02 -7.56 10.70
C ILE A 187 -9.11 -6.78 9.75
N GLY A 188 -9.00 -7.23 8.49
CA GLY A 188 -8.25 -6.50 7.47
C GLY A 188 -8.78 -5.07 7.25
N LEU A 189 -10.10 -4.92 7.13
CA LEU A 189 -10.75 -3.60 6.97
C LEU A 189 -10.55 -2.70 8.21
N CYS A 190 -10.65 -3.26 9.42
CA CYS A 190 -10.30 -2.57 10.66
C CYS A 190 -8.86 -2.08 10.65
N GLY A 191 -7.93 -2.93 10.18
CA GLY A 191 -6.54 -2.57 10.00
C GLY A 191 -6.35 -1.36 9.10
N HIS A 192 -7.08 -1.30 7.99
CA HIS A 192 -7.05 -0.13 7.11
C HIS A 192 -7.63 1.13 7.79
N CYS A 193 -8.76 1.03 8.50
CA CYS A 193 -9.30 2.19 9.24
C CYS A 193 -8.28 2.75 10.25
N LEU A 194 -7.63 1.89 11.04
CA LEU A 194 -6.59 2.31 11.99
C LEU A 194 -5.36 2.89 11.29
N LEU A 195 -5.01 2.34 10.12
CA LEU A 195 -3.90 2.85 9.32
C LEU A 195 -4.19 4.27 8.83
N THR A 196 -5.41 4.51 8.33
CA THR A 196 -5.88 5.86 7.93
C THR A 196 -5.83 6.82 9.12
N ILE A 197 -6.37 6.46 10.28
CA ILE A 197 -6.27 7.29 11.50
C ILE A 197 -4.80 7.59 11.84
N GLY A 198 -3.93 6.58 11.78
CA GLY A 198 -2.51 6.74 12.06
C GLY A 198 -1.76 7.66 11.08
N PHE A 199 -2.18 7.73 9.81
CA PHE A 199 -1.61 8.62 8.81
C PHE A 199 -2.19 10.03 8.84
N GLU A 200 -3.49 10.19 9.07
CA GLU A 200 -4.15 11.50 9.00
C GLU A 200 -3.96 12.33 10.28
N VAL A 201 -3.96 11.72 11.47
CA VAL A 201 -3.84 12.44 12.76
C VAL A 201 -2.60 13.35 12.83
N PRO A 202 -1.39 12.94 12.38
CA PRO A 202 -0.23 13.82 12.33
C PRO A 202 -0.36 15.01 11.37
N GLU A 203 -1.11 14.85 10.28
CA GLU A 203 -1.27 15.89 9.25
C GLU A 203 -2.27 16.97 9.68
N ILE A 204 -3.26 16.61 10.51
CA ILE A 204 -4.26 17.56 11.02
C ILE A 204 -3.55 18.65 11.86
N GLY A 205 -3.53 19.86 11.33
CA GLY A 205 -3.03 21.07 12.00
C GLY A 205 -1.50 21.21 12.01
N LYS A 206 -0.77 20.60 11.08
CA LYS A 206 0.69 20.80 10.90
C LYS A 206 1.05 22.22 10.49
N ASP A 207 0.21 22.83 9.68
CA ASP A 207 0.34 24.16 9.09
C ASP A 207 -0.16 25.27 10.03
N GLY A 208 -0.41 24.96 11.30
CA GLY A 208 -0.86 25.92 12.32
C GLY A 208 -2.28 26.43 12.11
N THR A 209 -2.91 26.10 10.98
CA THR A 209 -4.33 26.34 10.75
C THR A 209 -5.12 25.27 11.50
N PRO A 210 -6.06 25.64 12.39
CA PRO A 210 -6.81 24.62 13.08
C PRO A 210 -7.87 24.10 12.09
N LEU A 211 -7.59 22.88 11.60
CA LEU A 211 -8.48 22.04 10.80
C LEU A 211 -8.89 22.55 9.40
N GLY A 212 -8.44 23.72 8.93
CA GLY A 212 -9.00 24.39 7.73
C GLY A 212 -10.48 24.79 7.86
N LEU A 213 -11.21 24.21 8.80
CA LEU A 213 -12.60 24.47 9.17
C LEU A 213 -12.75 25.59 10.20
N HIS A 214 -11.69 26.27 10.61
CA HIS A 214 -11.79 27.35 11.60
C HIS A 214 -12.76 28.46 11.22
N GLY A 215 -12.88 28.75 9.92
CA GLY A 215 -13.87 29.70 9.41
C GLY A 215 -15.31 29.16 9.46
N ALA A 216 -15.50 27.84 9.38
CA ALA A 216 -16.82 27.21 9.29
C ALA A 216 -17.36 26.72 10.65
N LEU A 217 -16.48 26.25 11.55
CA LEU A 217 -16.85 25.66 12.85
C LEU A 217 -16.56 26.55 14.06
N GLY A 218 -15.83 27.66 13.88
CA GLY A 218 -15.53 28.60 14.97
C GLY A 218 -14.93 27.92 16.20
N SER A 219 -15.59 28.05 17.36
CA SER A 219 -15.13 27.50 18.65
C SER A 219 -15.07 25.97 18.68
N LEU A 220 -15.90 25.27 17.90
CA LEU A 220 -15.83 23.81 17.79
C LEU A 220 -14.53 23.36 17.12
N GLY A 221 -14.05 24.10 16.11
CA GLY A 221 -12.78 23.81 15.45
C GLY A 221 -11.60 23.85 16.42
N VAL A 222 -11.56 24.85 17.31
CA VAL A 222 -10.54 24.94 18.38
C VAL A 222 -10.62 23.74 19.32
N PHE A 223 -11.83 23.38 19.73
CA PHE A 223 -12.05 22.26 20.65
C PHE A 223 -11.56 20.94 20.05
N PHE A 224 -11.95 20.62 18.81
CA PHE A 224 -11.46 19.42 18.12
C PHE A 224 -9.95 19.46 17.91
N GLY A 225 -9.36 20.61 17.55
CA GLY A 225 -7.92 20.76 17.43
C GLY A 225 -7.15 20.38 18.71
N LYS A 226 -7.69 20.74 19.89
CA LYS A 226 -7.12 20.33 21.19
C LYS A 226 -7.22 18.83 21.43
N ILE A 227 -8.34 18.21 21.04
CA ILE A 227 -8.52 16.76 21.11
C ILE A 227 -7.51 16.06 20.21
N TYR A 228 -7.34 16.49 18.96
CA TYR A 228 -6.34 15.89 18.06
C TYR A 228 -4.91 16.05 18.54
N ALA A 229 -4.57 17.18 19.15
CA ALA A 229 -3.27 17.38 19.75
C ALA A 229 -2.97 16.33 20.86
N LEU A 230 -4.00 15.89 21.59
CA LEU A 230 -3.89 14.81 22.58
C LEU A 230 -3.64 13.45 21.93
N PHE A 231 -4.23 13.19 20.76
CA PHE A 231 -4.09 11.92 20.05
C PHE A 231 -2.84 11.82 19.17
N ARG A 232 -2.24 12.96 18.79
CA ARG A 232 -1.05 13.01 17.92
C ARG A 232 0.11 12.13 18.40
N PRO A 233 0.46 12.07 19.70
CA PRO A 233 1.48 11.15 20.19
C PRO A 233 1.13 9.67 19.98
N TYR A 234 -0.14 9.30 19.84
CA TYR A 234 -0.59 7.92 19.66
C TYR A 234 -0.76 7.51 18.19
N SER A 235 -0.55 8.42 17.24
CA SER A 235 -0.66 8.15 15.80
C SER A 235 0.18 6.95 15.34
N TYR A 236 1.38 6.78 15.89
CA TYR A 236 2.23 5.62 15.59
C TYR A 236 1.58 4.30 16.04
N VAL A 237 0.88 4.28 17.18
CA VAL A 237 0.19 3.08 17.67
C VAL A 237 -0.91 2.68 16.70
N PHE A 238 -1.72 3.65 16.26
CA PHE A 238 -2.76 3.40 15.26
C PHE A 238 -2.17 2.92 13.94
N LYS A 239 -1.11 3.58 13.45
CA LYS A 239 -0.43 3.20 12.21
C LYS A 239 0.07 1.75 12.26
N TYR A 240 0.89 1.39 13.24
CA TYR A 240 1.48 0.05 13.31
C TYR A 240 0.46 -1.03 13.65
N SER A 241 -0.52 -0.73 14.51
CA SER A 241 -1.64 -1.67 14.75
C SER A 241 -2.44 -1.90 13.47
N GLY A 242 -2.68 -0.83 12.70
CA GLY A 242 -3.34 -0.90 11.41
C GLY A 242 -2.60 -1.78 10.41
N LEU A 243 -1.28 -1.61 10.27
CA LEU A 243 -0.43 -2.46 9.42
C LEU A 243 -0.54 -3.94 9.79
N VAL A 244 -0.43 -4.27 11.08
CA VAL A 244 -0.50 -5.65 11.56
C VAL A 244 -1.87 -6.26 11.32
N LEU A 245 -2.95 -5.56 11.69
CA LEU A 245 -4.31 -6.05 11.49
C LEU A 245 -4.66 -6.20 10.01
N PHE A 246 -4.20 -5.28 9.15
CA PHE A 246 -4.41 -5.35 7.71
C PHE A 246 -3.79 -6.60 7.09
N VAL A 247 -2.55 -6.92 7.49
CA VAL A 247 -1.78 -8.05 6.96
C VAL A 247 -2.22 -9.41 7.52
N THR A 248 -2.79 -9.42 8.73
CA THR A 248 -3.23 -10.64 9.44
C THR A 248 -4.05 -11.63 8.57
N PRO A 249 -5.13 -11.23 7.87
CA PRO A 249 -5.90 -12.15 7.03
C PRO A 249 -5.06 -12.78 5.90
N PHE A 250 -4.09 -12.06 5.35
CA PHE A 250 -3.23 -12.56 4.28
C PHE A 250 -2.22 -13.59 4.78
N LEU A 251 -1.61 -13.32 5.95
CA LEU A 251 -0.70 -14.28 6.59
C LEU A 251 -1.43 -15.56 7.02
N LEU A 252 -2.65 -15.44 7.56
CA LEU A 252 -3.45 -16.62 7.90
C LEU A 252 -3.88 -17.40 6.65
N SER A 253 -4.21 -16.71 5.56
CA SER A 253 -4.48 -17.35 4.27
C SER A 253 -3.24 -18.08 3.74
N PHE A 254 -2.06 -17.47 3.85
CA PHE A 254 -0.79 -18.11 3.50
C PHE A 254 -0.56 -19.38 4.32
N LEU A 255 -0.66 -19.31 5.65
CA LEU A 255 -0.46 -20.46 6.54
C LEU A 255 -1.42 -21.61 6.22
N ASN A 256 -2.69 -21.30 6.01
CA ASN A 256 -3.71 -22.28 5.65
C ASN A 256 -3.39 -22.98 4.32
N HIS A 257 -3.03 -22.24 3.27
CA HIS A 257 -2.69 -22.82 1.97
C HIS A 257 -1.31 -23.49 1.93
N ALA A 258 -0.37 -23.07 2.79
CA ALA A 258 0.93 -23.72 2.93
C ALA A 258 0.81 -25.09 3.63
N GLN A 259 -0.13 -25.24 4.58
CA GLN A 259 -0.39 -26.52 5.25
C GLN A 259 -0.97 -27.59 4.30
N ASP A 260 -1.80 -27.18 3.34
CA ASP A 260 -2.33 -28.10 2.31
C ASP A 260 -2.17 -27.53 0.90
N THR A 261 -0.92 -27.49 0.44
CA THR A 261 -0.60 -27.02 -0.92
C THR A 261 -1.23 -27.92 -1.98
N LYS A 262 -1.48 -29.21 -1.69
CA LYS A 262 -2.13 -30.12 -2.66
C LYS A 262 -3.58 -29.72 -2.90
N GLN A 263 -4.33 -29.43 -1.83
CA GLN A 263 -5.69 -28.90 -1.94
C GLN A 263 -5.69 -27.54 -2.65
N PHE A 264 -4.73 -26.66 -2.36
CA PHE A 264 -4.64 -25.36 -3.04
C PHE A 264 -4.35 -25.51 -4.55
N VAL A 265 -3.45 -26.42 -4.94
CA VAL A 265 -3.24 -26.77 -6.35
C VAL A 265 -4.50 -27.34 -6.97
N GLY A 266 -5.21 -28.24 -6.27
CA GLY A 266 -6.48 -28.80 -6.73
C GLY A 266 -7.54 -27.73 -6.96
N MET A 267 -7.62 -26.73 -6.08
CA MET A 267 -8.50 -25.56 -6.24
C MET A 267 -8.16 -24.77 -7.50
N ILE A 268 -6.87 -24.51 -7.75
CA ILE A 268 -6.42 -23.80 -8.97
C ILE A 268 -6.69 -24.64 -10.22
N MET A 269 -6.48 -25.96 -10.17
CA MET A 269 -6.85 -26.87 -11.27
C MET A 269 -8.35 -26.80 -11.58
N GLY A 270 -9.21 -26.57 -10.57
CA GLY A 270 -10.64 -26.33 -10.74
C GLY A 270 -10.97 -25.14 -11.65
N PHE A 271 -10.03 -24.22 -11.87
CA PHE A 271 -10.18 -23.13 -12.84
C PHE A 271 -9.83 -23.53 -14.28
N GLY A 272 -9.45 -24.78 -14.53
CA GLY A 272 -9.12 -25.31 -15.87
C GLY A 272 -7.62 -25.28 -16.20
N PHE A 273 -6.75 -24.97 -15.23
CA PHE A 273 -5.31 -25.03 -15.43
C PHE A 273 -4.79 -26.48 -15.35
N GLY A 274 -3.84 -26.83 -16.22
CA GLY A 274 -3.11 -28.09 -16.11
C GLY A 274 -2.29 -28.15 -14.81
N ARG A 275 -2.02 -29.37 -14.32
CA ARG A 275 -1.35 -29.59 -13.01
C ARG A 275 -0.05 -28.79 -12.85
N ALA A 276 0.82 -28.79 -13.87
CA ALA A 276 2.09 -28.07 -13.79
C ALA A 276 1.91 -26.56 -13.59
N MET A 277 1.02 -25.93 -14.37
CA MET A 277 0.70 -24.51 -14.25
C MET A 277 0.00 -24.21 -12.91
N ALA A 278 -0.93 -25.06 -12.48
CA ALA A 278 -1.61 -24.90 -11.20
C ALA A 278 -0.63 -24.97 -10.01
N THR A 279 0.34 -25.90 -10.04
CA THR A 279 1.42 -25.97 -9.05
C THR A 279 2.27 -24.70 -9.04
N PHE A 280 2.68 -24.23 -10.22
CA PHE A 280 3.44 -22.98 -10.34
C PHE A 280 2.67 -21.79 -9.75
N LEU A 281 1.40 -21.62 -10.14
CA LEU A 281 0.54 -20.54 -9.63
C LEU A 281 0.30 -20.63 -8.13
N ALA A 282 0.13 -21.84 -7.58
CA ALA A 282 -0.01 -22.05 -6.14
C ALA A 282 1.24 -21.58 -5.38
N VAL A 283 2.41 -22.05 -5.79
CA VAL A 283 3.70 -21.69 -5.16
C VAL A 283 3.96 -20.19 -5.31
N PHE A 284 3.75 -19.64 -6.51
CA PHE A 284 3.88 -18.20 -6.75
C PHE A 284 2.95 -17.39 -5.85
N SER A 285 1.68 -17.78 -5.72
CA SER A 285 0.70 -17.09 -4.87
C SER A 285 1.08 -17.14 -3.39
N LEU A 286 1.63 -18.27 -2.92
CA LEU A 286 2.12 -18.41 -1.54
C LEU A 286 3.31 -17.49 -1.27
N ILE A 287 4.29 -17.45 -2.18
CA ILE A 287 5.45 -16.55 -2.07
C ILE A 287 4.99 -15.09 -2.11
N LEU A 288 4.12 -14.75 -3.07
CA LEU A 288 3.57 -13.41 -3.22
C LEU A 288 2.85 -12.97 -1.94
N LEU A 289 1.95 -13.80 -1.40
CA LEU A 289 1.25 -13.51 -0.14
C LEU A 289 2.22 -13.27 1.02
N PHE A 290 3.18 -14.16 1.22
CA PHE A 290 4.09 -14.09 2.36
C PHE A 290 5.03 -12.88 2.27
N VAL A 291 5.74 -12.73 1.15
CA VAL A 291 6.71 -11.64 0.95
C VAL A 291 6.01 -10.28 0.96
N SER A 292 4.87 -10.15 0.28
CA SER A 292 4.13 -8.89 0.23
C SER A 292 3.59 -8.50 1.60
N SER A 293 3.15 -9.48 2.40
CA SER A 293 2.73 -9.26 3.79
C SER A 293 3.88 -8.73 4.67
N LEU A 294 5.07 -9.32 4.57
CA LEU A 294 6.25 -8.87 5.31
C LEU A 294 6.69 -7.45 4.90
N PHE A 295 6.67 -7.18 3.60
CA PHE A 295 7.01 -5.88 3.05
C PHE A 295 6.00 -4.81 3.46
N TYR A 296 4.71 -5.13 3.43
CA TYR A 296 3.64 -4.23 3.87
C TYR A 296 3.75 -3.87 5.36
N VAL A 297 3.98 -4.86 6.23
CA VAL A 297 4.06 -4.62 7.69
C VAL A 297 5.37 -3.93 8.13
N SER A 298 6.38 -3.87 7.26
CA SER A 298 7.69 -3.28 7.58
C SER A 298 7.64 -1.80 7.98
N GLY A 299 6.63 -1.06 7.53
CA GLY A 299 6.53 0.39 7.75
C GLY A 299 7.51 1.23 6.93
N VAL A 300 8.38 0.61 6.12
CA VAL A 300 9.34 1.28 5.24
C VAL A 300 8.63 1.64 3.93
N PRO A 301 8.52 2.92 3.53
CA PRO A 301 7.63 3.33 2.43
C PRO A 301 7.80 2.53 1.13
N VAL A 302 9.04 2.34 0.64
CA VAL A 302 9.33 1.56 -0.58
C VAL A 302 8.88 0.10 -0.44
N LEU A 303 9.18 -0.53 0.70
CA LEU A 303 8.76 -1.92 0.93
C LEU A 303 7.23 -1.99 1.08
N MET A 304 6.62 -1.03 1.77
CA MET A 304 5.17 -0.96 1.93
C MET A 304 4.46 -0.88 0.57
N GLU A 305 4.97 -0.08 -0.37
CA GLU A 305 4.44 0.01 -1.73
C GLU A 305 4.50 -1.33 -2.45
N ILE A 306 5.69 -1.96 -2.50
CA ILE A 306 5.88 -3.27 -3.15
C ILE A 306 4.96 -4.32 -2.51
N GLY A 307 4.84 -4.28 -1.18
CA GLY A 307 3.92 -5.14 -0.44
C GLY A 307 2.45 -4.88 -0.79
N ALA A 308 2.05 -3.61 -0.92
CA ALA A 308 0.68 -3.24 -1.30
C ALA A 308 0.34 -3.69 -2.72
N GLU A 309 1.24 -3.53 -3.68
CA GLU A 309 1.10 -3.99 -5.06
C GLU A 309 0.97 -5.52 -5.16
N GLY A 310 1.79 -6.25 -4.40
CA GLY A 310 1.75 -7.70 -4.38
C GLY A 310 0.45 -8.23 -3.76
N LEU A 311 -0.01 -7.64 -2.65
CA LEU A 311 -1.30 -7.97 -2.04
C LEU A 311 -2.49 -7.58 -2.93
N PHE A 312 -2.42 -6.42 -3.60
CA PHE A 312 -3.42 -5.99 -4.57
C PHE A 312 -3.55 -6.98 -5.73
N THR A 313 -2.40 -7.41 -6.29
CA THR A 313 -2.35 -8.40 -7.38
C THR A 313 -2.95 -9.74 -6.95
N PHE A 314 -2.59 -10.22 -5.75
CA PHE A 314 -3.19 -11.41 -5.17
C PHE A 314 -4.72 -11.27 -5.03
N LEU A 315 -5.20 -10.14 -4.51
CA LEU A 315 -6.63 -9.89 -4.31
C LEU A 315 -7.39 -9.88 -5.64
N LEU A 316 -6.85 -9.28 -6.70
CA LEU A 316 -7.48 -9.30 -8.02
C LEU A 316 -7.62 -10.72 -8.55
N PHE A 317 -6.55 -11.52 -8.46
CA PHE A 317 -6.56 -12.92 -8.86
C PHE A 317 -7.58 -13.74 -8.06
N ALA A 318 -7.52 -13.65 -6.73
CA ALA A 318 -8.43 -14.37 -5.83
C ALA A 318 -9.89 -13.95 -6.04
N THR A 319 -10.16 -12.65 -6.21
CA THR A 319 -11.51 -12.13 -6.47
C THR A 319 -12.08 -12.71 -7.75
N TYR A 320 -11.30 -12.70 -8.81
CA TYR A 320 -11.76 -13.18 -10.10
C TYR A 320 -12.06 -14.69 -10.08
N PHE A 321 -11.07 -15.49 -9.69
CA PHE A 321 -11.16 -16.94 -9.79
C PHE A 321 -12.02 -17.56 -8.69
N ALA A 322 -11.88 -17.12 -7.44
CA ALA A 322 -12.59 -17.72 -6.32
C ALA A 322 -14.01 -17.18 -6.14
N HIS A 323 -14.34 -16.01 -6.69
CA HIS A 323 -15.65 -15.40 -6.45
C HIS A 323 -16.38 -14.91 -7.69
N VAL A 324 -15.78 -14.11 -8.59
CA VAL A 324 -16.48 -13.60 -9.78
C VAL A 324 -16.93 -14.74 -10.69
N ARG A 325 -16.03 -15.68 -11.01
CA ARG A 325 -16.38 -16.79 -11.89
C ARG A 325 -17.47 -17.69 -11.28
N PRO A 326 -17.35 -18.19 -10.03
CA PRO A 326 -18.41 -18.95 -9.39
C PRO A 326 -19.72 -18.17 -9.29
N TYR A 327 -19.69 -16.89 -8.92
CA TYR A 327 -20.89 -16.04 -8.87
C TYR A 327 -21.64 -15.99 -10.20
N ARG A 328 -20.91 -15.88 -11.33
CA ARG A 328 -21.54 -15.89 -12.65
C ARG A 328 -22.16 -17.24 -13.02
N GLN A 329 -21.71 -18.33 -12.41
CA GLN A 329 -22.23 -19.67 -12.64
C GLN A 329 -23.41 -20.01 -11.73
N THR A 330 -23.36 -19.60 -10.46
CA THR A 330 -24.34 -20.01 -9.44
C THR A 330 -25.34 -18.93 -9.07
N GLY A 331 -25.02 -17.65 -9.28
CA GLY A 331 -25.79 -16.51 -8.77
C GLY A 331 -25.76 -16.37 -7.25
N ASP A 332 -24.91 -17.13 -6.55
CA ASP A 332 -24.89 -17.14 -5.08
C ASP A 332 -24.39 -15.82 -4.50
N ILE A 333 -25.25 -15.17 -3.72
CA ILE A 333 -25.01 -13.89 -3.04
C ILE A 333 -23.77 -13.97 -2.12
N GLY A 334 -23.45 -15.15 -1.57
CA GLY A 334 -22.23 -15.36 -0.78
C GLY A 334 -20.98 -14.93 -1.54
N HIS A 335 -20.82 -15.38 -2.80
CA HIS A 335 -19.69 -14.97 -3.64
C HIS A 335 -19.69 -13.46 -3.90
N PHE A 336 -20.86 -12.84 -4.13
CA PHE A 336 -20.94 -11.39 -4.33
C PHE A 336 -20.44 -10.59 -3.12
N LEU A 337 -20.79 -11.00 -1.90
CA LEU A 337 -20.28 -10.38 -0.68
C LEU A 337 -18.76 -10.53 -0.55
N HIS A 338 -18.21 -11.69 -0.92
CA HIS A 338 -16.77 -11.89 -0.93
C HIS A 338 -16.06 -11.01 -1.98
N ILE A 339 -16.66 -10.79 -3.15
CA ILE A 339 -16.15 -9.86 -4.18
C ILE A 339 -16.05 -8.45 -3.61
N LEU A 340 -17.13 -7.93 -3.02
CA LEU A 340 -17.15 -6.57 -2.47
C LEU A 340 -16.09 -6.37 -1.38
N LYS A 341 -15.93 -7.32 -0.45
CA LYS A 341 -14.90 -7.22 0.59
C LYS A 341 -13.48 -7.29 0.01
N ASN A 342 -13.23 -8.11 -1.01
CA ASN A 342 -11.90 -8.14 -1.64
C ASN A 342 -11.62 -6.86 -2.42
N ILE A 343 -12.61 -6.29 -3.11
CA ILE A 343 -12.47 -4.98 -3.78
C ILE A 343 -12.14 -3.91 -2.74
N SER A 344 -12.78 -3.94 -1.57
CA SER A 344 -12.49 -2.99 -0.50
C SER A 344 -11.07 -3.14 0.07
N LEU A 345 -10.60 -4.37 0.32
CA LEU A 345 -9.21 -4.63 0.70
C LEU A 345 -8.22 -4.24 -0.40
N ALA A 346 -8.58 -4.40 -1.67
CA ALA A 346 -7.76 -3.96 -2.79
C ALA A 346 -7.70 -2.43 -2.85
N GLY A 347 -8.82 -1.74 -2.57
CA GLY A 347 -8.87 -0.30 -2.41
C GLY A 347 -7.93 0.21 -1.32
N ALA A 348 -7.88 -0.48 -0.18
CA ALA A 348 -6.94 -0.19 0.90
C ALA A 348 -5.46 -0.31 0.47
N CYS A 349 -5.10 -1.32 -0.35
CA CYS A 349 -3.76 -1.41 -0.94
C CYS A 349 -3.48 -0.21 -1.86
N VAL A 350 -4.42 0.14 -2.75
CA VAL A 350 -4.27 1.26 -3.68
C VAL A 350 -4.13 2.60 -2.95
N MET A 351 -4.89 2.82 -1.86
CA MET A 351 -4.70 3.99 -0.99
C MET A 351 -3.32 4.01 -0.35
N THR A 352 -2.83 2.85 0.10
CA THR A 352 -1.49 2.76 0.70
C THR A 352 -0.42 3.18 -0.31
N ILE A 353 -0.52 2.73 -1.57
CA ILE A 353 0.36 3.14 -2.67
C ILE A 353 0.34 4.65 -2.84
N GLY A 354 -0.86 5.26 -2.91
CA GLY A 354 -1.02 6.71 -3.01
C GLY A 354 -0.37 7.49 -1.85
N ILE A 355 -0.47 6.97 -0.62
CA ILE A 355 0.10 7.61 0.58
C ILE A 355 1.63 7.49 0.62
N VAL A 356 2.21 6.37 0.18
CA VAL A 356 3.67 6.14 0.30
C VAL A 356 4.48 6.74 -0.84
N ILE A 357 3.94 6.88 -2.05
CA ILE A 357 4.65 7.46 -3.20
C ILE A 357 5.28 8.83 -2.86
N PRO A 358 4.56 9.82 -2.27
CA PRO A 358 5.15 11.10 -1.88
C PRO A 358 6.27 10.95 -0.84
N GLN A 359 6.10 10.05 0.13
CA GLN A 359 7.08 9.81 1.20
C GLN A 359 8.38 9.22 0.64
N ILE A 360 8.29 8.42 -0.43
CA ILE A 360 9.46 7.87 -1.11
C ILE A 360 10.18 8.96 -1.88
N GLY A 361 9.46 9.79 -2.64
CA GLY A 361 10.03 10.92 -3.37
C GLY A 361 10.83 11.86 -2.46
N GLU A 362 10.27 12.23 -1.31
CA GLU A 362 10.95 13.08 -0.31
C GLU A 362 12.22 12.42 0.25
N ARG A 363 12.16 11.12 0.62
CA ARG A 363 13.30 10.41 1.21
C ARG A 363 14.42 10.14 0.21
N VAL A 364 14.07 9.71 -1.00
CA VAL A 364 15.05 9.47 -2.07
C VAL A 364 15.70 10.79 -2.49
N GLY A 365 14.92 11.87 -2.58
CA GLY A 365 15.43 13.21 -2.81
C GLY A 365 16.45 13.64 -1.73
N GLY A 366 16.10 13.49 -0.45
CA GLY A 366 17.00 13.80 0.67
C GLY A 366 18.29 12.98 0.66
N LEU A 367 18.19 11.65 0.51
CA LEU A 367 19.35 10.76 0.46
C LEU A 367 20.27 11.03 -0.73
N LEU A 368 19.71 11.40 -1.89
CA LEU A 368 20.50 11.75 -3.06
C LEU A 368 21.25 13.07 -2.83
N VAL A 369 20.62 14.08 -2.23
CA VAL A 369 21.26 15.34 -1.86
C VAL A 369 22.39 15.09 -0.86
N ASP A 370 22.15 14.28 0.16
CA ASP A 370 23.18 13.91 1.14
C ASP A 370 24.33 13.14 0.50
N ALA A 371 24.04 12.18 -0.39
CA ALA A 371 25.06 11.43 -1.12
C ALA A 371 25.88 12.31 -2.07
N ILE A 372 25.25 13.27 -2.76
CA ILE A 372 25.92 14.26 -3.59
C ILE A 372 26.79 15.18 -2.74
N ASN A 373 26.31 15.63 -1.58
CA ASN A 373 27.09 16.45 -0.66
C ASN A 373 28.28 15.67 -0.08
N LEU A 374 28.08 14.39 0.26
CA LEU A 374 29.15 13.48 0.69
C LEU A 374 30.17 13.23 -0.43
N GLN A 375 29.74 13.02 -1.67
CA GLN A 375 30.63 12.84 -2.81
C GLN A 375 31.39 14.13 -3.13
N SER A 376 30.72 15.27 -3.16
CA SER A 376 31.34 16.59 -3.31
C SER A 376 32.36 16.87 -2.21
N SER A 377 32.06 16.47 -0.96
CA SER A 377 33.02 16.59 0.15
C SER A 377 34.24 15.67 -0.02
N ARG A 378 34.06 14.47 -0.58
CA ARG A 378 35.15 13.53 -0.89
C ARG A 378 36.00 14.02 -2.04
N ASP A 379 35.38 14.54 -3.09
CA ASP A 379 36.07 15.10 -4.25
C ASP A 379 36.81 16.38 -3.86
N ALA A 380 36.21 17.22 -3.00
CA ALA A 380 36.88 18.38 -2.40
C ALA A 380 38.06 17.96 -1.51
N ALA A 381 37.92 16.91 -0.70
CA ALA A 381 39.01 16.37 0.11
C ALA A 381 40.14 15.76 -0.76
N ALA A 382 39.80 15.08 -1.85
CA ALA A 382 40.75 14.53 -2.81
C ALA A 382 41.49 15.64 -3.58
N LEU A 383 40.78 16.69 -4.01
CA LEU A 383 41.35 17.88 -4.63
C LEU A 383 42.27 18.62 -3.66
N TRP A 384 41.87 18.75 -2.39
CA TRP A 384 42.70 19.34 -1.34
C TRP A 384 43.97 18.52 -1.08
N ALA A 385 43.87 17.20 -0.99
CA ALA A 385 45.02 16.31 -0.82
C ALA A 385 45.98 16.37 -2.03
N TYR A 386 45.43 16.44 -3.25
CA TYR A 386 46.22 16.61 -4.47
C TYR A 386 46.96 17.96 -4.49
N ASP A 387 46.27 19.07 -4.16
CA ASP A 387 46.89 20.39 -4.04
C ASP A 387 47.99 20.40 -2.98
N LEU A 388 47.78 19.75 -1.83
CA LEU A 388 48.79 19.63 -0.78
C LEU A 388 50.06 18.90 -1.27
N VAL A 389 49.90 17.76 -1.95
CA VAL A 389 51.02 16.99 -2.53
C VAL A 389 51.75 17.81 -3.60
N MET A 390 51.01 18.52 -4.46
CA MET A 390 51.61 19.36 -5.50
C MET A 390 52.37 20.56 -4.93
N ARG A 391 51.87 21.19 -3.87
CA ARG A 391 52.58 22.26 -3.15
C ARG A 391 53.87 21.74 -2.52
N GLU A 392 53.83 20.58 -1.87
CA GLU A 392 55.03 19.97 -1.28
C GLU A 392 56.06 19.61 -2.35
N ALA A 393 55.62 19.06 -3.49
CA ALA A 393 56.49 18.78 -4.62
C ALA A 393 57.15 20.05 -5.19
N MET A 394 56.38 21.15 -5.35
CA MET A 394 56.92 22.42 -5.82
C MET A 394 57.92 23.06 -4.85
N GLU A 395 57.68 22.99 -3.54
CA GLU A 395 58.64 23.47 -2.54
C GLU A 395 59.95 22.64 -2.55
N ARG A 396 59.85 21.31 -2.72
CA ARG A 396 61.04 20.46 -2.90
C ARG A 396 61.85 20.83 -4.15
N VAL A 397 61.19 21.15 -5.26
CA VAL A 397 61.87 21.62 -6.49
C VAL A 397 62.58 22.96 -6.27
N LYS A 398 61.96 23.91 -5.56
CA LYS A 398 62.60 25.19 -5.20
C LYS A 398 63.85 24.98 -4.33
N TYR A 399 63.79 24.07 -3.37
CA TYR A 399 64.94 23.72 -2.53
C TYR A 399 66.07 23.09 -3.33
N TRP A 400 65.75 22.19 -4.27
CA TRP A 400 66.75 21.52 -5.09
C TRP A 400 67.47 22.50 -6.04
N GLY A 401 66.74 23.46 -6.61
CA GLY A 401 67.29 24.51 -7.46
C GLY A 401 68.27 25.45 -6.74
N LYS A 402 68.11 25.68 -5.43
CA LYS A 402 69.04 26.50 -4.63
C LYS A 402 70.29 25.76 -4.14
N SER A 403 70.30 24.42 -4.17
CA SER A 403 71.44 23.63 -3.69
C SER A 403 72.58 23.45 -4.70
N LYS A 404 72.37 23.82 -5.98
CA LYS A 404 73.45 23.88 -6.99
C LYS A 404 74.27 25.16 -6.80
N LYS A 405 75.01 25.27 -5.68
CA LYS A 405 76.24 26.08 -5.71
C LYS A 405 77.21 25.38 -6.64
N PRO A 406 77.74 26.04 -7.68
CA PRO A 406 78.81 25.47 -8.47
C PRO A 406 79.98 25.20 -7.51
N LEU A 407 80.42 23.94 -7.44
CA LEU A 407 81.72 23.59 -6.88
C LEU A 407 82.77 24.27 -7.75
N ALA A 408 83.14 25.50 -7.37
CA ALA A 408 84.28 26.19 -7.94
C ALA A 408 85.51 25.32 -7.67
N ARG A 409 86.11 24.82 -8.74
CA ARG A 409 87.42 24.16 -8.72
C ARG A 409 88.44 25.18 -8.20
N GLU A 410 88.88 25.02 -6.96
CA GLU A 410 90.20 25.48 -6.54
C GLU A 410 91.23 24.60 -7.25
N ALA A 411 91.65 25.02 -8.44
CA ALA A 411 92.87 24.52 -9.07
C ALA A 411 94.02 25.35 -8.51
N GLY A 412 94.80 24.71 -7.63
CA GLY A 412 96.00 25.30 -7.05
C GLY A 412 97.05 25.63 -8.10
N GLU A 413 97.53 26.87 -8.04
CA GLU A 413 98.85 27.24 -8.56
C GLU A 413 99.90 26.61 -7.64
N GLY A 414 100.71 25.70 -8.20
CA GLY A 414 101.84 25.08 -7.55
C GLY A 414 103.05 25.08 -8.48
N SER A 415 103.92 26.06 -8.25
CA SER A 415 105.35 26.17 -8.58
C SER A 415 106.06 24.97 -9.22
N GLY A 416 106.81 25.27 -10.29
CA GLY A 416 107.87 24.44 -10.86
C GLY A 416 108.57 25.19 -11.99
#